data_AF-A0A7C1JIN6-F1
#
_entry.id   AF-A0A7C1JIN6-F1
#
_cell.length_a   1.000
_cell.length_b   1.000
_cell.length_c   1.000
_cell.angle_alpha   90.00
_cell.angle_beta   90.00
_cell.angle_gamma   90.00
#
_symmetry.space_group_name_H-M   'P 1'
#
loop_
_entity.id
_entity.type
_entity.pdbx_description
1 polymer ?
#
loop_
_entity_poly.entity_id
_entity_poly.type
_entity_poly.pdbx_seq_one_letter_code
_entity_poly.pdbx_strand_id
1 'polypeptide(L)'
;MVGAEEMHKSLGNFMTLRQAFERWSPMAVRFLIVSSHYRSPLDFTPEAMDAASRGLERLWGAVRSVRERLQTAPEGPADDDALASLEDHKARFLAAMDDDFNTSAAMGVLFELVRVSNALVSSPEPVTRETLAAIDALYRELGGDILGLVPAELPAEGLAGLAADLVQVLIDTRQELRQAKQYALADQIRKRLRDLGIVLEDTPHGTRWVKA
;
A
#
# COMPACT_ATOMS: atom_id res chain seq x y z
N MET A 1 15.39 15.75 -8.78
CA MET A 1 16.71 15.14 -9.00
C MET A 1 16.51 13.79 -9.66
N VAL A 2 17.52 13.28 -10.37
CA VAL A 2 17.61 11.86 -10.79
C VAL A 2 19.00 11.39 -10.38
N GLY A 3 19.09 10.51 -9.38
CA GLY A 3 20.37 10.00 -8.89
C GLY A 3 21.27 11.11 -8.34
N ALA A 4 20.71 11.99 -7.51
CA ALA A 4 21.37 13.16 -6.93
C ALA A 4 21.82 14.27 -7.90
N GLU A 5 21.43 14.24 -9.17
CA GLU A 5 21.65 15.36 -10.11
C GLU A 5 20.34 16.12 -10.41
N GLU A 6 20.43 17.45 -10.59
CA GLU A 6 19.27 18.24 -11.01
C GLU A 6 18.81 17.84 -12.43
N MET A 7 17.49 17.77 -12.63
CA MET A 7 16.93 17.47 -13.95
C MET A 7 17.03 18.71 -14.86
N HIS A 8 17.81 18.62 -15.92
CA HIS A 8 17.97 19.70 -16.89
C HIS A 8 17.76 19.18 -18.32
N LYS A 9 16.99 19.92 -19.13
CA LYS A 9 16.78 19.59 -20.55
C LYS A 9 18.09 19.45 -21.33
N SER A 10 19.08 20.28 -20.98
CA SER A 10 20.42 20.29 -21.56
C SER A 10 21.28 19.08 -21.17
N LEU A 11 21.00 18.44 -20.02
CA LEU A 11 21.70 17.24 -19.55
C LEU A 11 21.06 15.95 -20.10
N GLY A 12 19.89 16.05 -20.73
CA GLY A 12 19.14 14.89 -21.24
C GLY A 12 18.61 13.95 -20.15
N ASN A 13 18.75 14.32 -18.87
CA ASN A 13 18.41 13.51 -17.69
C ASN A 13 17.00 13.82 -17.12
N PHE A 14 16.14 14.47 -17.90
CA PHE A 14 14.77 14.81 -17.49
C PHE A 14 13.78 13.76 -18.01
N MET A 15 12.70 13.55 -17.25
CA MET A 15 11.60 12.69 -17.64
C MET A 15 10.30 13.48 -17.73
N THR A 16 9.55 13.29 -18.80
CA THR A 16 8.21 13.86 -18.93
C THR A 16 7.18 13.04 -18.15
N LEU A 17 6.09 13.68 -17.72
CA LEU A 17 4.97 12.95 -17.11
C LEU A 17 4.41 11.87 -18.04
N ARG A 18 4.38 12.10 -19.35
CA ARG A 18 3.95 11.10 -20.34
C ARG A 18 4.81 9.83 -20.27
N GLN A 19 6.13 9.99 -20.26
CA GLN A 19 7.07 8.87 -20.13
C GLN A 19 6.97 8.19 -18.76
N ALA A 20 6.76 8.96 -17.69
CA ALA A 20 6.57 8.40 -16.35
C ALA A 20 5.29 7.55 -16.28
N PHE A 21 4.19 8.02 -16.86
CA PHE A 21 2.90 7.34 -16.84
C PHE A 21 2.83 6.10 -17.76
N GLU A 22 3.78 5.94 -18.67
CA GLU A 22 3.98 4.69 -19.40
C GLU A 22 4.54 3.57 -18.51
N ARG A 23 5.19 3.91 -17.38
CA ARG A 23 5.89 2.96 -16.51
C ARG A 23 5.25 2.80 -15.14
N TRP A 24 4.76 3.88 -14.55
CA TRP A 24 4.19 3.90 -13.22
C TRP A 24 2.81 4.55 -13.22
N SER A 25 1.95 4.16 -12.27
CA SER A 25 0.64 4.77 -12.16
C SER A 25 0.77 6.26 -11.78
N PRO A 26 -0.13 7.14 -12.27
CA PRO A 26 -0.14 8.54 -11.86
C PRO A 26 -0.26 8.73 -10.34
N MET A 27 -0.94 7.80 -9.66
CA MET A 27 -1.05 7.80 -8.21
C MET A 27 0.24 7.41 -7.50
N ALA A 28 1.05 6.50 -8.05
CA ALA A 28 2.38 6.22 -7.51
C ALA A 28 3.29 7.45 -7.60
N VAL A 29 3.20 8.20 -8.71
CA VAL A 29 3.93 9.47 -8.87
C VAL A 29 3.47 10.50 -7.84
N ARG A 30 2.15 10.68 -7.66
CA ARG A 30 1.60 11.57 -6.64
C ARG A 30 2.05 11.16 -5.24
N PHE A 31 1.99 9.88 -4.92
CA PHE A 31 2.42 9.32 -3.65
C PHE A 31 3.90 9.64 -3.37
N LEU A 32 4.79 9.45 -4.35
CA LEU A 32 6.21 9.80 -4.21
C LEU A 32 6.38 11.29 -3.85
N ILE A 33 5.68 12.18 -4.55
CA ILE A 33 5.76 13.63 -4.34
C ILE A 33 5.33 14.00 -2.91
N VAL A 34 4.18 13.50 -2.45
CA VAL A 34 3.68 13.85 -1.11
C VAL A 34 4.46 13.16 0.01
N SER A 35 5.20 12.09 -0.28
CA SER A 35 6.04 11.39 0.70
C SER A 35 7.31 12.16 1.07
N SER A 36 7.60 13.28 0.40
CA SER A 36 8.73 14.16 0.71
C SER A 36 8.25 15.58 0.99
N HIS A 37 8.95 16.30 1.85
CA HIS A 37 8.66 17.71 2.11
C HIS A 37 8.84 18.53 0.82
N TYR A 38 7.93 19.47 0.53
CA TYR A 38 7.92 20.20 -0.75
C TYR A 38 9.18 21.06 -0.99
N ARG A 39 9.84 21.49 0.08
CA ARG A 39 11.13 22.22 0.03
C ARG A 39 12.35 21.32 -0.12
N SER A 40 12.20 20.01 0.03
CA SER A 40 13.31 19.07 -0.07
C SER A 40 13.52 18.63 -1.52
N PRO A 41 14.78 18.39 -1.94
CA PRO A 41 15.05 17.81 -3.24
C PRO A 41 14.41 16.41 -3.33
N LEU A 42 13.48 16.23 -4.25
CA LEU A 42 12.89 14.93 -4.55
C LEU A 42 13.76 14.19 -5.56
N ASP A 43 14.25 13.01 -5.19
CA ASP A 43 14.96 12.13 -6.12
C ASP A 43 13.99 11.18 -6.81
N PHE A 44 13.88 11.30 -8.13
CA PHE A 44 13.01 10.50 -8.96
C PHE A 44 13.84 9.39 -9.62
N THR A 45 13.98 8.27 -8.91
CA THR A 45 14.62 7.05 -9.44
C THR A 45 13.62 5.92 -9.58
N PRO A 46 13.89 4.89 -10.40
CA PRO A 46 13.06 3.69 -10.47
C PRO A 46 12.82 3.05 -9.10
N GLU A 47 13.85 2.98 -8.26
CA GLU A 47 13.77 2.39 -6.92
C GLU A 47 12.84 3.19 -5.99
N ALA A 48 12.92 4.52 -6.06
CA ALA A 48 12.02 5.41 -5.32
C ALA A 48 10.56 5.26 -5.79
N MET A 49 10.35 5.15 -7.10
CA MET A 49 9.02 4.91 -7.68
C MET A 49 8.44 3.54 -7.35
N ASP A 50 9.27 2.51 -7.30
CA ASP A 50 8.84 1.17 -6.91
C ASP A 50 8.50 1.14 -5.41
N ALA A 51 9.26 1.85 -4.58
CA ALA A 51 8.94 2.02 -3.17
C ALA A 51 7.62 2.80 -2.97
N ALA A 52 7.41 3.86 -3.75
CA ALA A 52 6.16 4.64 -3.75
C ALA A 52 4.95 3.81 -4.17
N SER A 53 5.11 2.98 -5.21
CA SER A 53 4.05 2.06 -5.67
C SER A 53 3.65 1.07 -4.58
N ARG A 54 4.63 0.42 -3.92
CA ARG A 54 4.38 -0.48 -2.78
C ARG A 54 3.77 0.26 -1.59
N GLY A 55 4.16 1.51 -1.35
CA GLY A 55 3.59 2.34 -0.30
C GLY A 55 2.11 2.63 -0.53
N LEU A 56 1.78 3.04 -1.75
CA LEU A 56 0.40 3.29 -2.17
C LEU A 56 -0.46 2.03 -2.08
N GLU A 57 0.04 0.88 -2.54
CA GLU A 57 -0.67 -0.40 -2.44
C GLU A 57 -0.98 -0.78 -0.99
N ARG A 58 -0.04 -0.56 -0.06
CA ARG A 58 -0.30 -0.80 1.37
C ARG A 58 -1.39 0.12 1.93
N LEU A 59 -1.36 1.41 1.57
CA LEU A 59 -2.40 2.36 1.99
C LEU A 59 -3.77 1.94 1.44
N TRP A 60 -3.85 1.66 0.15
CA TRP A 60 -5.09 1.23 -0.49
C TRP A 60 -5.59 -0.12 0.02
N GLY A 61 -4.70 -1.06 0.33
CA GLY A 61 -5.05 -2.34 0.93
C GLY A 61 -5.77 -2.15 2.27
N ALA A 62 -5.23 -1.33 3.16
CA ALA A 62 -5.88 -1.05 4.46
C ALA A 62 -7.24 -0.38 4.31
N VAL A 63 -7.35 0.64 3.44
CA VAL A 63 -8.63 1.31 3.15
C VAL A 63 -9.64 0.30 2.59
N ARG A 64 -9.21 -0.58 1.68
CA ARG A 64 -10.09 -1.61 1.11
C ARG A 64 -10.57 -2.58 2.17
N SER A 65 -9.68 -3.10 3.00
CA SER A 65 -10.04 -4.03 4.08
C SER A 65 -11.05 -3.41 5.06
N VAL A 66 -10.91 -2.12 5.39
CA VAL A 66 -11.91 -1.40 6.20
C VAL A 66 -13.25 -1.34 5.48
N ARG A 67 -13.28 -0.94 4.21
CA ARG A 67 -14.51 -0.80 3.41
C ARG A 67 -15.21 -2.14 3.16
N GLU A 68 -14.47 -3.22 3.00
CA GLU A 68 -15.00 -4.58 2.86
C GLU A 68 -15.59 -5.06 4.19
N ARG A 69 -14.86 -4.87 5.30
CA ARG A 69 -15.35 -5.24 6.63
C ARG A 69 -16.61 -4.46 7.00
N LEU A 70 -16.69 -3.18 6.63
CA LEU A 70 -17.85 -2.31 6.85
C LEU A 70 -19.15 -2.87 6.24
N GLN A 71 -19.08 -3.64 5.15
CA GLN A 71 -20.26 -4.22 4.51
C GLN A 71 -20.90 -5.36 5.32
N THR A 72 -20.13 -6.01 6.19
CA THR A 72 -20.56 -7.19 6.96
C THR A 72 -20.51 -6.97 8.47
N ALA A 73 -20.08 -5.78 8.91
CA ALA A 73 -19.98 -5.43 10.32
C ALA A 73 -21.36 -5.34 10.99
N PRO A 74 -21.48 -5.77 12.25
CA PRO A 74 -22.71 -5.59 13.03
C PRO A 74 -22.95 -4.10 13.32
N GLU A 75 -24.23 -3.72 13.34
CA GLU A 75 -24.66 -2.40 13.85
C GLU A 75 -24.35 -2.29 15.35
N GLY A 76 -23.97 -1.09 15.81
CA GLY A 76 -23.74 -0.83 17.23
C GLY A 76 -23.01 0.49 17.45
N PRO A 77 -23.00 1.04 18.68
CA PRO A 77 -22.28 2.28 18.91
C PRO A 77 -20.81 2.15 18.49
N ALA A 78 -20.22 3.27 18.05
CA ALA A 78 -18.79 3.32 17.87
C ALA A 78 -18.08 3.07 19.21
N ASP A 79 -16.93 2.41 19.16
CA ASP A 79 -16.07 2.23 20.32
C ASP A 79 -15.45 3.58 20.71
N ASP A 80 -15.69 4.03 21.95
CA ASP A 80 -15.23 5.34 22.44
C ASP A 80 -13.70 5.46 22.43
N ASP A 81 -12.97 4.38 22.75
CA ASP A 81 -11.50 4.38 22.73
C ASP A 81 -10.98 4.44 21.28
N ALA A 82 -11.66 3.76 20.35
CA ALA A 82 -11.37 3.87 18.94
C ALA A 82 -11.60 5.30 18.43
N LEU A 83 -12.72 5.93 18.77
CA LEU A 83 -13.01 7.31 18.38
C LEU A 83 -11.97 8.29 18.94
N ALA A 84 -11.61 8.16 20.22
CA ALA A 84 -10.58 9.00 20.83
C ALA A 84 -9.22 8.84 20.12
N SER A 85 -8.86 7.61 19.75
CA SER A 85 -7.66 7.33 18.97
C SER A 85 -7.71 7.97 17.58
N LEU A 86 -8.85 7.95 16.89
CA LEU A 86 -9.02 8.58 15.58
C LEU A 86 -8.88 10.11 15.65
N GLU A 87 -9.43 10.74 16.68
CA GLU A 87 -9.29 12.18 16.90
C GLU A 87 -7.84 12.57 17.19
N ASP A 88 -7.09 11.76 17.96
CA ASP A 88 -5.65 11.98 18.17
C ASP A 88 -4.86 11.89 16.86
N HIS A 89 -5.12 10.86 16.04
CA HIS A 89 -4.49 10.72 14.71
C HIS A 89 -4.80 11.93 13.83
N LYS A 90 -6.06 12.39 13.82
CA LYS A 90 -6.47 13.59 13.09
C LYS A 90 -5.71 14.82 13.56
N ALA A 91 -5.67 15.08 14.87
CA ALA A 91 -4.98 16.23 15.43
C ALA A 91 -3.48 16.22 15.10
N ARG A 92 -2.82 15.06 15.22
CA ARG A 92 -1.39 14.91 14.89
C ARG A 92 -1.11 15.08 13.40
N PHE A 93 -1.99 14.59 12.54
CA PHE A 93 -1.90 14.80 11.11
C PHE A 93 -2.03 16.29 10.76
N LEU A 94 -3.04 16.97 11.30
CA LEU A 94 -3.27 18.40 11.04
C LEU A 94 -2.12 19.25 11.58
N ALA A 95 -1.59 18.95 12.77
CA ALA A 95 -0.42 19.62 13.31
C ALA A 95 0.81 19.49 12.39
N ALA A 96 1.02 18.31 11.78
CA ALA A 96 2.07 18.14 10.78
C ALA A 96 1.82 18.95 9.50
N MET A 97 0.57 19.09 9.08
CA MET A 97 0.22 19.91 7.91
C MET A 97 0.31 21.41 8.19
N ASP A 98 0.01 21.85 9.41
CA ASP A 98 0.15 23.23 9.86
C ASP A 98 1.62 23.65 10.02
N ASP A 99 2.52 22.68 10.25
CA ASP A 99 3.97 22.85 10.21
C ASP A 99 4.49 22.87 8.77
N ASP A 100 4.29 24.01 8.07
CA ASP A 100 4.79 24.25 6.72
C ASP A 100 4.43 23.13 5.71
N PHE A 101 3.20 22.62 5.73
CA PHE A 101 2.75 21.54 4.84
C PHE A 101 3.70 20.32 4.87
N ASN A 102 4.12 19.90 6.05
CA ASN A 102 5.02 18.76 6.23
C ASN A 102 4.30 17.43 5.94
N THR A 103 4.05 17.16 4.67
CA THR A 103 3.37 15.96 4.18
C THR A 103 4.15 14.69 4.50
N SER A 104 5.47 14.75 4.64
CA SER A 104 6.27 13.60 5.07
C SER A 104 5.89 13.15 6.49
N ALA A 105 5.79 14.09 7.43
CA ALA A 105 5.33 13.80 8.79
C ALA A 105 3.86 13.36 8.81
N ALA A 106 2.99 14.04 8.05
CA ALA A 106 1.57 13.69 7.93
C ALA A 106 1.36 12.28 7.35
N MET A 107 2.17 11.89 6.35
CA MET A 107 2.21 10.53 5.80
C MET A 107 2.63 9.51 6.86
N GLY A 108 3.55 9.86 7.76
CA GLY A 108 3.90 9.03 8.92
C GLY A 108 2.68 8.70 9.79
N VAL A 109 1.88 9.72 10.15
CA VAL A 109 0.64 9.55 10.92
C VAL A 109 -0.39 8.73 10.14
N LEU A 110 -0.53 8.95 8.83
CA LEU A 110 -1.44 8.16 8.00
C LEU A 110 -1.04 6.67 7.97
N PHE A 111 0.25 6.35 7.98
CA PHE A 111 0.72 4.96 8.05
C PHE A 111 0.62 4.33 9.45
N GLU A 112 0.55 5.13 10.51
CA GLU A 112 0.13 4.63 11.83
C GLU A 112 -1.33 4.21 11.79
N LEU A 113 -2.22 5.02 11.19
CA LEU A 113 -3.63 4.65 11.00
C LEU A 113 -3.78 3.37 10.16
N VAL A 114 -2.94 3.15 9.15
CA VAL A 114 -2.86 1.88 8.40
C VAL A 114 -2.61 0.69 9.32
N ARG A 115 -1.67 0.81 10.27
CA ARG A 115 -1.37 -0.28 11.22
C ARG A 115 -2.56 -0.54 12.15
N VAL A 116 -3.16 0.52 12.69
CA VAL A 116 -4.34 0.43 13.57
C VAL A 116 -5.51 -0.23 12.84
N SER A 117 -5.78 0.20 11.61
CA SER A 117 -6.86 -0.34 10.79
C SER A 117 -6.67 -1.82 10.48
N ASN A 118 -5.45 -2.22 10.10
CA ASN A 118 -5.15 -3.62 9.82
C ASN A 118 -5.28 -4.51 11.07
N ALA A 119 -4.86 -4.00 12.24
CA ALA A 119 -4.99 -4.72 13.50
C ALA A 119 -6.47 -4.93 13.87
N LEU A 120 -7.30 -3.89 13.71
CA LEU A 120 -8.73 -3.95 13.96
C LEU A 120 -9.45 -4.92 13.02
N VAL A 121 -9.19 -4.84 11.71
CA VAL A 121 -9.84 -5.71 10.72
C VAL A 121 -9.42 -7.18 10.89
N SER A 122 -8.18 -7.44 11.33
CA SER A 122 -7.69 -8.80 11.62
C SER A 122 -8.11 -9.34 12.99
N SER A 123 -8.72 -8.52 13.84
CA SER A 123 -9.17 -8.95 15.17
C SER A 123 -10.31 -9.98 15.06
N PRO A 124 -10.31 -11.05 15.87
CA PRO A 124 -11.45 -11.95 15.96
C PRO A 124 -12.67 -11.29 16.61
N GLU A 125 -12.47 -10.19 17.35
CA GLU A 125 -13.56 -9.46 17.99
C GLU A 125 -14.38 -8.67 16.96
N PRO A 126 -15.72 -8.61 17.11
CA PRO A 126 -16.56 -7.86 16.21
C PRO A 126 -16.30 -6.35 16.38
N VAL A 127 -15.90 -5.69 15.29
CA VAL A 127 -15.84 -4.23 15.21
C VAL A 127 -17.16 -3.72 14.67
N THR A 128 -17.75 -2.70 15.31
CA THR A 128 -19.04 -2.14 14.89
C THR A 128 -18.92 -1.39 13.56
N ARG A 129 -20.04 -1.34 12.84
CA ARG A 129 -20.17 -0.62 11.57
C ARG A 129 -19.80 0.87 11.74
N GLU A 130 -20.24 1.48 12.82
CA GLU A 130 -20.02 2.89 13.15
C GLU A 130 -18.53 3.19 13.37
N THR A 131 -17.79 2.29 14.03
CA THR A 131 -16.34 2.42 14.21
C THR A 131 -15.61 2.36 12.86
N LEU A 132 -15.95 1.39 12.00
CA LEU A 132 -15.35 1.27 10.66
C LEU A 132 -15.72 2.45 9.75
N ALA A 133 -16.93 2.98 9.87
CA ALA A 133 -17.37 4.16 9.13
C ALA A 133 -16.57 5.40 9.54
N ALA A 134 -16.27 5.56 10.83
CA ALA A 134 -15.40 6.65 11.32
C ALA A 134 -13.97 6.51 10.77
N ILE A 135 -13.43 5.29 10.71
CA ILE A 135 -12.11 5.02 10.12
C ILE A 135 -12.10 5.37 8.61
N ASP A 136 -13.10 4.91 7.85
CA ASP A 136 -13.19 5.22 6.41
C ASP A 136 -13.37 6.72 6.15
N ALA A 137 -14.17 7.40 6.98
CA ALA A 137 -14.34 8.85 6.92
C ALA A 137 -13.01 9.58 7.16
N LEU A 138 -12.21 9.14 8.12
CA LEU A 138 -10.90 9.72 8.39
C LEU A 138 -9.92 9.47 7.24
N TYR A 139 -9.92 8.28 6.63
CA TYR A 139 -9.12 8.02 5.42
C TYR A 139 -9.54 8.90 4.25
N ARG A 140 -10.83 9.09 4.05
CA ARG A 140 -11.35 10.00 3.02
C ARG A 140 -10.90 11.42 3.27
N GLU A 141 -10.99 11.93 4.49
CA GLU A 141 -10.61 13.30 4.82
C GLU A 141 -9.09 13.49 4.65
N LEU A 142 -8.29 12.72 5.39
CA LEU A 142 -6.84 12.93 5.44
C LEU A 142 -6.14 12.41 4.17
N GLY A 143 -6.45 11.19 3.77
CA GLY A 143 -5.84 10.54 2.61
C GLY A 143 -6.45 10.98 1.28
N GLY A 144 -7.74 11.30 1.25
CA GLY A 144 -8.47 11.68 0.04
C GLY A 144 -8.51 13.19 -0.18
N ASP A 145 -9.22 13.91 0.66
CA ASP A 145 -9.49 15.34 0.47
C ASP A 145 -8.23 16.20 0.62
N ILE A 146 -7.39 15.89 1.63
CA ILE A 146 -6.16 16.66 1.89
C ILE A 146 -5.02 16.20 0.98
N LEU A 147 -4.68 14.90 0.98
CA LEU A 147 -3.51 14.39 0.23
C LEU A 147 -3.82 13.97 -1.20
N GLY A 148 -5.08 13.68 -1.55
CA GLY A 148 -5.47 13.21 -2.89
C GLY A 148 -4.93 11.82 -3.24
N LEU A 149 -4.68 10.97 -2.25
CA LEU A 149 -4.19 9.60 -2.40
C LEU A 149 -5.30 8.55 -2.32
N VAL A 150 -6.37 8.80 -1.55
CA VAL A 150 -7.45 7.86 -1.30
C VAL A 150 -8.71 8.30 -2.06
N PRO A 151 -8.98 7.74 -3.25
CA PRO A 151 -10.20 8.06 -3.98
C PRO A 151 -11.46 7.50 -3.29
N ALA A 152 -12.63 8.07 -3.64
CA ALA A 152 -13.93 7.59 -3.18
C ALA A 152 -14.15 6.12 -3.58
N GLU A 153 -13.79 5.77 -4.82
CA GLU A 153 -13.71 4.39 -5.28
C GLU A 153 -12.25 4.03 -5.51
N LEU A 154 -11.74 3.06 -4.73
CA LEU A 154 -10.43 2.52 -5.00
C LEU A 154 -10.46 1.80 -6.35
N PRO A 155 -9.42 1.95 -7.18
CA PRO A 155 -9.34 1.13 -8.38
C PRO A 155 -9.42 -0.34 -7.97
N ALA A 156 -10.19 -1.08 -8.75
CA ALA A 156 -10.24 -2.53 -8.62
C ALA A 156 -8.80 -3.04 -8.57
N GLU A 157 -8.57 -4.03 -7.72
CA GLU A 157 -7.30 -4.70 -7.65
C GLU A 157 -6.91 -5.11 -9.06
N GLY A 158 -5.92 -4.43 -9.63
CA GLY A 158 -5.49 -4.74 -10.99
C GLY A 158 -5.05 -6.20 -11.02
N LEU A 159 -4.92 -6.78 -12.21
CA LEU A 159 -4.39 -8.13 -12.41
C LEU A 159 -3.11 -8.41 -11.59
N ALA A 160 -2.38 -7.39 -11.15
CA ALA A 160 -1.22 -7.49 -10.25
C ALA A 160 -1.53 -7.97 -8.82
N GLY A 161 -2.61 -7.53 -8.16
CA GLY A 161 -2.93 -7.97 -6.80
C GLY A 161 -3.61 -9.35 -6.79
N LEU A 162 -4.51 -9.59 -7.74
CA LEU A 162 -5.01 -10.95 -8.02
C LEU A 162 -3.87 -11.90 -8.40
N ALA A 163 -2.84 -11.43 -9.13
CA ALA A 163 -1.65 -12.22 -9.41
C ALA A 163 -0.83 -12.50 -8.15
N ALA A 164 -0.71 -11.56 -7.19
CA ALA A 164 -0.01 -11.80 -5.94
C ALA A 164 -0.71 -12.87 -5.10
N ASP A 165 -2.04 -12.81 -4.99
CA ASP A 165 -2.85 -13.79 -4.27
C ASP A 165 -2.83 -15.16 -4.99
N LEU A 166 -2.95 -15.18 -6.31
CA LEU A 166 -2.81 -16.41 -7.10
C LEU A 166 -1.41 -17.03 -6.96
N VAL A 167 -0.36 -16.20 -6.91
CA VAL A 167 1.01 -16.67 -6.66
C VAL A 167 1.14 -17.24 -5.25
N GLN A 168 0.49 -16.63 -4.25
CA GLN A 168 0.47 -17.16 -2.89
C GLN A 168 -0.24 -18.52 -2.82
N VAL A 169 -1.41 -18.66 -3.47
CA VAL A 169 -2.12 -19.95 -3.59
C VAL A 169 -1.23 -21.01 -4.24
N LEU A 170 -0.47 -20.67 -5.28
CA LEU A 170 0.48 -21.58 -5.92
C LEU A 170 1.66 -21.94 -5.01
N ILE A 171 2.12 -21.02 -4.16
CA ILE A 171 3.18 -21.28 -3.16
C ILE A 171 2.66 -22.24 -2.09
N ASP A 172 1.46 -22.03 -1.58
CA ASP A 172 0.86 -22.87 -0.53
C ASP A 172 0.56 -24.28 -1.06
N THR A 173 -0.03 -24.38 -2.25
CA THR A 173 -0.23 -25.65 -2.96
C THR A 173 1.09 -26.40 -3.14
N ARG A 174 2.19 -25.69 -3.48
CA ARG A 174 3.52 -26.30 -3.58
C ARG A 174 3.99 -26.87 -2.24
N GLN A 175 3.73 -26.18 -1.12
CA GLN A 175 4.11 -26.67 0.20
C GLN A 175 3.32 -27.93 0.58
N GLU A 176 2.01 -27.95 0.33
CA GLU A 176 1.15 -29.13 0.54
C GLU A 176 1.65 -30.34 -0.28
N LEU A 177 1.98 -30.13 -1.56
CA LEU A 177 2.52 -31.17 -2.42
C LEU A 177 3.87 -31.71 -1.90
N ARG A 178 4.74 -30.85 -1.34
CA ARG A 178 5.99 -31.29 -0.71
C ARG A 178 5.74 -32.12 0.55
N GLN A 179 4.79 -31.71 1.39
CA GLN A 179 4.39 -32.46 2.58
C GLN A 179 3.80 -33.83 2.21
N ALA A 180 3.02 -33.88 1.12
CA ALA A 180 2.50 -35.11 0.53
C ALA A 180 3.55 -35.93 -0.25
N LYS A 181 4.83 -35.53 -0.22
CA LYS A 181 5.97 -36.16 -0.95
C LYS A 181 5.80 -36.21 -2.47
N GLN A 182 4.97 -35.34 -3.04
CA GLN A 182 4.74 -35.19 -4.49
C GLN A 182 5.74 -34.19 -5.11
N TYR A 183 7.03 -34.49 -5.02
CA TYR A 183 8.11 -33.55 -5.40
C TYR A 183 8.08 -33.13 -6.87
N ALA A 184 7.72 -34.03 -7.79
CA ALA A 184 7.67 -33.72 -9.22
C ALA A 184 6.65 -32.62 -9.56
N LEU A 185 5.48 -32.62 -8.92
CA LEU A 185 4.44 -31.60 -9.11
C LEU A 185 4.84 -30.28 -8.47
N ALA A 186 5.45 -30.31 -7.27
CA ALA A 186 5.97 -29.12 -6.61
C ALA A 186 7.07 -28.42 -7.46
N ASP A 187 7.96 -29.19 -8.09
CA ASP A 187 8.99 -28.66 -8.98
C ASP A 187 8.41 -28.11 -10.28
N GLN A 188 7.33 -28.71 -10.79
CA GLN A 188 6.62 -28.21 -11.96
C GLN A 188 6.00 -26.83 -11.72
N ILE A 189 5.40 -26.60 -10.55
CA ILE A 189 4.89 -25.28 -10.13
C ILE A 189 6.03 -24.26 -10.10
N ARG A 190 7.15 -24.60 -9.44
CA ARG A 190 8.33 -23.72 -9.37
C ARG A 190 8.86 -23.34 -10.75
N LYS A 191 8.93 -24.32 -11.66
CA LYS A 191 9.40 -24.08 -13.04
C LYS A 191 8.46 -23.13 -13.79
N ARG A 192 7.14 -23.37 -13.74
CA ARG A 192 6.15 -22.52 -14.42
C ARG A 192 6.13 -21.09 -13.88
N LEU A 193 6.27 -20.93 -12.56
CA LEU A 193 6.41 -19.60 -11.96
C LEU A 193 7.66 -18.89 -12.48
N ARG A 194 8.80 -19.60 -12.56
CA ARG A 194 10.04 -19.05 -13.13
C ARG A 194 9.88 -18.69 -14.62
N ASP A 195 9.21 -19.53 -15.40
CA ASP A 195 8.94 -19.29 -16.82
C ASP A 195 8.05 -18.03 -17.02
N LEU A 196 7.26 -17.66 -16.01
CA LEU A 196 6.48 -16.41 -15.94
C LEU A 196 7.24 -15.23 -15.32
N GLY A 197 8.55 -15.37 -15.06
CA GLY A 197 9.37 -14.33 -14.44
C GLY A 197 9.18 -14.20 -12.93
N ILE A 198 8.66 -15.23 -12.24
CA ILE A 198 8.46 -15.24 -10.79
C ILE A 198 9.46 -16.21 -10.17
N VAL A 199 10.43 -15.68 -9.42
CA VAL A 199 11.46 -16.46 -8.76
C VAL A 199 11.09 -16.66 -7.29
N LEU A 200 10.98 -17.92 -6.88
CA LEU A 200 10.74 -18.30 -5.49
C LEU A 200 12.07 -18.46 -4.74
N GLU A 201 12.18 -17.78 -3.61
CA GLU A 201 13.28 -17.81 -2.65
C GLU A 201 12.78 -18.41 -1.34
N ASP A 202 13.34 -19.56 -0.94
CA ASP A 202 13.00 -20.18 0.34
C ASP A 202 13.84 -19.52 1.45
N THR A 203 13.17 -18.97 2.47
CA THR A 203 13.82 -18.39 3.66
C THR A 203 13.42 -19.16 4.93
N PRO A 204 14.15 -19.02 6.05
CA PRO A 204 13.75 -19.61 7.33
C PRO A 204 12.38 -19.15 7.84
N HIS A 205 11.86 -18.04 7.31
CA HIS A 205 10.56 -17.45 7.66
C HIS A 205 9.45 -17.73 6.63
N GLY A 206 9.73 -18.59 5.63
CA GLY A 206 8.78 -18.95 4.56
C GLY A 206 9.32 -18.68 3.15
N THR A 207 8.54 -19.04 2.13
CA THR A 207 8.90 -18.77 0.72
C THR A 207 8.54 -17.33 0.37
N ARG A 208 9.53 -16.52 0.00
CA ARG A 208 9.36 -15.20 -0.61
C ARG A 208 9.44 -15.33 -2.13
N TRP A 209 8.83 -14.42 -2.87
CA TRP A 209 9.00 -14.35 -4.31
C TRP A 209 9.41 -12.96 -4.80
N VAL A 210 10.14 -12.94 -5.90
CA VAL A 210 10.57 -11.73 -6.61
C VAL A 210 10.19 -11.85 -8.09
N LYS A 211 9.83 -10.73 -8.70
CA LYS A 211 9.61 -10.65 -10.15
C LYS A 211 10.96 -10.35 -10.82
N ALA A 212 11.37 -11.21 -11.75
CA ALA A 212 12.58 -11.07 -12.56
C ALA A 212 12.35 -10.17 -13.77
#